data_AF-A0A1M4UA40-F1
#
_entry.id   AF-A0A1M4UA40-F1
#
_cell.length_a   1.000
_cell.length_b   1.000
_cell.length_c   1.000
_cell.angle_alpha   90.00
_cell.angle_beta   90.00
_cell.angle_gamma   90.00
#
_symmetry.space_group_name_H-M   'P 1'
#
loop_
_entity.id
_entity.type
_entity.pdbx_description
1 polymer ?
#
loop_
_entity_poly.entity_id
_entity_poly.type
_entity_poly.pdbx_seq_one_letter_code
_entity_poly.pdbx_strand_id
1 'polypeptide(L)'
;MKFKILILLSIFSIIQIFATGQEPDKIIINNKEYDLLNNPLEKYFEEHPDDHPIYGNKLSEFKQYKNGEQMIYFSTSNSRDYIATFKIENAVLSLVDLKIRDLNSEKEDFVSVYKKLFGDQKIVLNYSGILVVPTGKLIEAADFGYSSLHEQYQLVTINKDTVVREKDLNKDDFIKFKFRQFAQYKKTEEYKTEFKKYIQDWEESKKSELSKENTRRMSKKEIAALKKKYEQPPTEDYINGYFFTVDNPDFVIVDY
;
A
#
# COMPACT_ATOMS: atom_id res chain seq x y z
N MET A 1 30.49 -27.47 17.27
CA MET A 1 29.22 -27.25 16.53
C MET A 1 28.25 -26.31 17.23
N LYS A 2 28.07 -26.37 18.56
CA LYS A 2 27.12 -25.52 19.30
C LYS A 2 27.41 -24.00 19.20
N PHE A 3 28.68 -23.60 19.21
CA PHE A 3 29.09 -22.19 19.09
C PHE A 3 28.89 -21.60 17.68
N LYS A 4 29.07 -22.39 16.62
CA LYS A 4 28.87 -21.93 15.23
C LYS A 4 27.39 -21.73 14.88
N ILE A 5 26.50 -22.51 15.49
CA ILE A 5 25.03 -22.36 15.36
C ILE A 5 24.54 -21.13 16.13
N LEU A 6 25.14 -20.84 17.29
CA LEU A 6 24.82 -19.64 18.07
C LEU A 6 25.18 -18.36 17.30
N ILE A 7 26.37 -18.33 16.69
CA ILE A 7 26.81 -17.21 15.83
C ILE A 7 25.89 -17.04 14.61
N LEU A 8 25.48 -18.15 13.97
CA LEU A 8 24.56 -18.09 12.83
C LEU A 8 23.19 -17.50 13.22
N LEU A 9 22.64 -17.87 14.39
CA LEU A 9 21.36 -17.34 14.90
C LEU A 9 21.47 -15.85 15.31
N SER A 10 22.61 -15.44 15.87
CA SER A 10 22.87 -14.02 16.18
C SER A 10 22.98 -13.15 14.93
N ILE A 11 23.52 -13.67 13.82
CA ILE A 11 23.63 -12.94 12.55
C ILE A 11 22.23 -12.69 11.94
N PHE A 12 21.31 -13.66 12.00
CA PHE A 12 19.94 -13.48 11.54
C PHE A 12 19.11 -12.49 12.38
N SER A 13 19.50 -12.25 13.64
CA SER A 13 18.82 -11.32 14.55
C SER A 13 19.14 -9.84 14.26
N ILE A 14 20.16 -9.57 13.41
CA ILE A 14 20.64 -8.23 13.05
C ILE A 14 20.18 -7.85 11.63
N ILE A 15 19.56 -8.79 10.90
CA ILE A 15 18.98 -8.50 9.59
C ILE A 15 17.66 -7.75 9.86
N GLN A 16 17.74 -6.43 9.96
CA GLN A 16 16.59 -5.59 9.70
C GLN A 16 16.14 -5.95 8.28
N ILE A 17 14.94 -6.53 8.17
CA ILE A 17 14.34 -6.79 6.87
C ILE A 17 14.01 -5.41 6.31
N PHE A 18 14.92 -4.86 5.50
CA PHE A 18 14.71 -3.60 4.79
C PHE A 18 13.59 -3.83 3.77
N ALA A 19 12.34 -3.74 4.23
CA ALA A 19 11.23 -3.50 3.35
C ALA A 19 11.27 -2.01 2.94
N THR A 20 10.75 -1.70 1.75
CA THR A 20 10.81 -0.35 1.19
C THR A 20 9.46 0.33 1.41
N GLY A 21 9.47 1.48 2.08
CA GLY A 21 8.28 2.33 2.20
C GLY A 21 7.73 2.71 0.84
N GLN A 22 6.40 2.91 0.76
CA GLN A 22 5.77 3.33 -0.48
C GLN A 22 5.97 4.82 -0.74
N GLU A 23 6.34 5.16 -1.98
CA GLU A 23 6.35 6.52 -2.49
C GLU A 23 4.92 7.08 -2.36
N PRO A 24 4.73 8.22 -1.70
CA PRO A 24 3.40 8.74 -1.42
C PRO A 24 2.83 9.47 -2.63
N ASP A 25 1.50 9.37 -2.78
CA ASP A 25 0.77 10.38 -3.54
C ASP A 25 0.88 11.74 -2.86
N LYS A 26 0.61 12.81 -3.60
CA LYS A 26 0.71 14.18 -3.12
C LYS A 26 -0.67 14.80 -3.00
N ILE A 27 -0.82 15.72 -2.05
CA ILE A 27 -2.02 16.54 -1.92
C ILE A 27 -1.66 18.01 -1.68
N ILE A 28 -2.35 18.91 -2.37
CA ILE A 28 -2.22 20.35 -2.21
C ILE A 28 -3.41 20.87 -1.41
N ILE A 29 -3.13 21.43 -0.23
CA ILE A 29 -4.11 22.05 0.67
C ILE A 29 -3.59 23.44 1.02
N ASN A 30 -4.41 24.48 0.85
CA ASN A 30 -4.02 25.88 1.11
C ASN A 30 -2.70 26.29 0.43
N ASN A 31 -2.52 25.87 -0.83
CA ASN A 31 -1.31 26.09 -1.65
C ASN A 31 -0.01 25.48 -1.09
N LYS A 32 -0.10 24.56 -0.14
CA LYS A 32 1.03 23.77 0.34
C LYS A 32 0.85 22.31 -0.08
N GLU A 33 1.93 21.72 -0.58
CA GLU A 33 1.98 20.30 -0.93
C GLU A 33 2.37 19.45 0.28
N TYR A 34 1.74 18.29 0.38
CA TYR A 34 1.95 17.27 1.41
C TYR A 34 1.96 15.89 0.79
N ASP A 35 2.54 14.94 1.52
CA ASP A 35 2.42 13.52 1.21
C ASP A 35 1.04 12.99 1.66
N LEU A 36 0.55 11.94 1.00
CA LEU A 36 -0.60 11.15 1.43
C LEU A 36 -0.14 9.79 1.92
N LEU A 37 -0.73 9.35 3.04
CA LEU A 37 -0.53 8.00 3.58
C LEU A 37 -1.61 7.02 3.11
N ASN A 38 -2.31 7.33 2.02
CA ASN A 38 -3.29 6.47 1.34
C ASN A 38 -3.39 6.81 -0.15
N ASN A 39 -4.10 5.98 -0.93
CA ASN A 39 -4.13 6.04 -2.39
C ASN A 39 -5.56 6.19 -2.92
N PRO A 40 -6.08 7.43 -3.04
CA PRO A 40 -7.47 7.68 -3.41
C PRO A 40 -7.86 7.23 -4.82
N LEU A 41 -6.88 6.97 -5.69
CA LEU A 41 -7.10 6.69 -7.12
C LEU A 41 -7.31 5.20 -7.43
N GLU A 42 -6.99 4.28 -6.50
CA GLU A 42 -7.06 2.83 -6.76
C GLU A 42 -8.47 2.39 -7.16
N LYS A 43 -9.48 2.79 -6.38
CA LYS A 43 -10.89 2.49 -6.70
C LYS A 43 -11.33 3.08 -8.03
N TYR A 44 -10.86 4.28 -8.37
CA TYR A 44 -11.16 4.88 -9.67
C TYR A 44 -10.63 4.01 -10.82
N PHE A 45 -9.41 3.48 -10.70
CA PHE A 45 -8.85 2.60 -11.73
C PHE A 45 -9.48 1.21 -11.77
N GLU A 46 -10.01 0.69 -10.66
CA GLU A 46 -10.84 -0.51 -10.68
C GLU A 46 -12.11 -0.32 -11.52
N GLU A 47 -12.75 0.85 -11.40
CA GLU A 47 -13.97 1.22 -12.14
C GLU A 47 -13.66 1.68 -13.58
N HIS A 48 -12.46 2.24 -13.80
CA HIS A 48 -11.98 2.81 -15.07
C HIS A 48 -10.60 2.26 -15.47
N PRO A 49 -10.45 0.95 -15.73
CA PRO A 49 -9.13 0.32 -15.91
C PRO A 49 -8.36 0.83 -17.14
N ASP A 50 -9.05 1.31 -18.16
CA ASP A 50 -8.42 1.89 -19.35
C ASP A 50 -7.67 3.21 -19.08
N ASP A 51 -7.98 3.87 -17.96
CA ASP A 51 -7.39 5.14 -17.54
C ASP A 51 -6.10 4.93 -16.73
N HIS A 52 -5.81 3.71 -16.30
CA HIS A 52 -4.59 3.43 -15.57
C HIS A 52 -3.38 3.75 -16.46
N PRO A 53 -2.41 4.56 -15.99
CA PRO A 53 -1.33 5.08 -16.84
C PRO A 53 -0.43 3.97 -17.42
N ILE A 54 -0.20 2.91 -16.64
CA ILE A 54 0.66 1.79 -17.03
C ILE A 54 -0.12 0.61 -17.62
N TYR A 55 -1.17 0.15 -16.93
CA TYR A 55 -1.91 -1.06 -17.29
C TYR A 55 -3.12 -0.83 -18.22
N GLY A 56 -3.55 0.43 -18.36
CA GLY A 56 -4.63 0.85 -19.23
C GLY A 56 -4.24 0.87 -20.71
N ASN A 57 -5.20 1.19 -21.58
CA ASN A 57 -5.01 1.10 -23.04
C ASN A 57 -4.76 2.45 -23.72
N LYS A 58 -4.86 3.56 -22.97
CA LYS A 58 -4.78 4.93 -23.50
C LYS A 58 -3.36 5.40 -23.85
N LEU A 59 -2.33 4.93 -23.16
CA LEU A 59 -0.94 5.28 -23.46
C LEU A 59 -0.26 4.20 -24.31
N SER A 60 0.01 4.52 -25.57
CA SER A 60 0.65 3.58 -26.51
C SER A 60 2.08 3.21 -26.11
N GLU A 61 2.77 4.12 -25.43
CA GLU A 61 4.16 3.99 -24.98
C GLU A 61 4.36 2.79 -24.02
N PHE A 62 3.28 2.37 -23.34
CA PHE A 62 3.32 1.26 -22.37
C PHE A 62 2.81 -0.08 -22.93
N LYS A 63 2.31 -0.13 -24.18
CA LYS A 63 1.75 -1.35 -24.78
C LYS A 63 2.77 -2.50 -24.89
N GLN A 64 4.02 -2.18 -25.22
CA GLN A 64 5.11 -3.16 -25.34
C GLN A 64 5.38 -3.89 -24.01
N TYR A 65 5.12 -3.24 -22.88
CA TYR A 65 5.33 -3.84 -21.57
C TYR A 65 4.20 -4.79 -21.16
N LYS A 66 2.96 -4.45 -21.52
CA LYS A 66 1.76 -5.25 -21.24
C LYS A 66 1.79 -6.62 -21.93
N ASN A 67 2.33 -6.67 -23.14
CA ASN A 67 2.43 -7.90 -23.93
C ASN A 67 3.58 -8.81 -23.49
N GLY A 68 4.38 -8.41 -22.49
CA GLY A 68 5.58 -9.12 -22.06
C GLY A 68 6.74 -9.05 -23.07
N GLU A 69 6.64 -8.17 -24.08
CA GLU A 69 7.73 -7.91 -25.03
C GLU A 69 8.89 -7.19 -24.31
N GLN A 70 8.61 -6.46 -23.24
CA GLN A 70 9.58 -5.86 -22.33
C GLN A 70 9.09 -5.90 -20.88
N MET A 71 10.01 -6.12 -19.92
CA MET A 71 9.66 -6.02 -18.49
C MET A 71 9.58 -4.55 -18.06
N ILE A 72 8.53 -4.20 -17.32
CA ILE A 72 8.46 -2.90 -16.61
C ILE A 72 9.50 -2.96 -15.50
N TYR A 73 10.26 -1.88 -15.32
CA TYR A 73 11.09 -1.72 -14.12
C TYR A 73 10.18 -1.69 -12.90
N PHE A 74 10.14 -2.81 -12.17
CA PHE A 74 9.37 -2.94 -10.95
C PHE A 74 10.14 -2.30 -9.78
N SER A 75 9.52 -1.33 -9.11
CA SER A 75 10.02 -0.80 -7.84
C SER A 75 9.17 -1.30 -6.68
N THR A 76 9.79 -1.96 -5.71
CA THR A 76 9.11 -2.28 -4.44
C THR A 76 8.76 -1.02 -3.65
N SER A 77 9.42 0.12 -3.91
CA SER A 77 9.10 1.40 -3.28
C SER A 77 7.89 2.10 -3.89
N ASN A 78 7.37 1.65 -5.03
CA ASN A 78 6.15 2.19 -5.61
C ASN A 78 5.48 1.12 -6.48
N SER A 79 4.73 0.22 -5.86
CA SER A 79 4.08 -0.88 -6.57
C SER A 79 2.96 -0.43 -7.51
N ARG A 80 2.52 0.82 -7.39
CA ARG A 80 1.45 1.42 -8.20
C ARG A 80 2.00 1.98 -9.51
N ASP A 81 3.31 2.16 -9.61
CA ASP A 81 4.03 2.67 -10.79
C ASP A 81 3.59 4.08 -11.25
N TYR A 82 2.84 4.80 -10.41
CA TYR A 82 2.46 6.18 -10.61
C TYR A 82 2.55 6.98 -9.29
N ILE A 83 2.56 8.31 -9.41
CA ILE A 83 2.38 9.24 -8.29
C ILE A 83 1.25 10.19 -8.68
N ALA A 84 0.15 10.14 -7.95
CA ALA A 84 -0.97 11.04 -8.16
C ALA A 84 -0.79 12.32 -7.34
N THR A 85 -1.17 13.47 -7.91
CA THR A 85 -1.25 14.73 -7.16
C THR A 85 -2.70 15.18 -7.11
N PHE A 86 -3.21 15.34 -5.90
CA PHE A 86 -4.54 15.85 -5.62
C PHE A 86 -4.49 17.30 -5.15
N LYS A 87 -5.63 17.99 -5.23
CA LYS A 87 -5.83 19.32 -4.63
C LYS A 87 -7.18 19.35 -3.94
N ILE A 88 -7.22 19.97 -2.76
CA ILE A 88 -8.46 20.39 -2.12
C ILE A 88 -8.62 21.89 -2.31
N GLU A 89 -9.68 22.29 -3.00
CA GLU A 89 -10.03 23.70 -3.22
C GLU A 89 -11.56 23.84 -3.17
N ASN A 90 -12.05 24.85 -2.44
CA ASN A 90 -13.49 25.07 -2.23
C ASN A 90 -14.22 23.81 -1.73
N ALA A 91 -13.61 23.07 -0.78
CA ALA A 91 -14.10 21.82 -0.23
C ALA A 91 -14.27 20.67 -1.24
N VAL A 92 -13.62 20.74 -2.41
CA VAL A 92 -13.65 19.68 -3.43
C VAL A 92 -12.25 19.08 -3.59
N LEU A 93 -12.17 17.75 -3.49
CA LEU A 93 -11.00 16.96 -3.87
C LEU A 93 -10.98 16.81 -5.39
N SER A 94 -9.81 17.02 -6.01
CA SER A 94 -9.62 16.83 -7.44
C SER A 94 -8.24 16.25 -7.73
N LEU A 95 -8.15 15.36 -8.71
CA LEU A 95 -6.87 14.97 -9.31
C LEU A 95 -6.38 16.12 -10.19
N VAL A 96 -5.14 16.56 -10.01
CA VAL A 96 -4.54 17.68 -10.76
C VAL A 96 -3.31 17.27 -11.56
N ASP A 97 -2.65 16.18 -11.18
CA ASP A 97 -1.57 15.60 -11.96
C ASP A 97 -1.48 14.09 -11.72
N LEU A 98 -0.86 13.40 -12.67
CA LEU A 98 -0.52 11.99 -12.58
C LEU A 98 0.83 11.81 -13.24
N LYS A 99 1.82 11.36 -12.47
CA LYS A 99 3.19 11.16 -12.94
C LYS A 99 3.54 9.68 -12.95
N ILE A 100 4.40 9.30 -13.88
CA ILE A 100 4.99 7.98 -13.98
C ILE A 100 6.49 8.10 -14.22
N ARG A 101 7.23 7.01 -14.00
CA ARG A 101 8.66 6.97 -14.31
C ARG A 101 8.89 7.26 -15.80
N ASP A 102 9.86 8.12 -16.09
CA ASP A 102 10.29 8.38 -17.46
C ASP A 102 11.13 7.21 -17.97
N LEU A 103 10.59 6.47 -18.93
CA LEU A 103 11.27 5.32 -19.54
C LEU A 103 12.47 5.73 -20.41
N ASN A 104 12.56 7.00 -20.81
CA ASN A 104 13.66 7.51 -21.63
C ASN A 104 14.76 8.18 -20.80
N SER A 105 14.57 8.33 -19.49
CA SER A 105 15.58 8.90 -18.60
C SER A 105 16.49 7.79 -18.05
N GLU A 106 17.79 8.04 -18.05
CA GLU A 106 18.76 7.20 -17.33
C GLU A 106 18.69 7.43 -15.80
N LYS A 107 17.95 8.44 -15.34
CA LYS A 107 17.68 8.74 -13.94
C LYS A 107 16.25 8.31 -13.57
N GLU A 108 15.99 8.12 -12.27
CA GLU A 108 14.65 7.86 -11.75
C GLU A 108 13.76 9.12 -11.76
N ASP A 109 13.65 9.76 -12.92
CA ASP A 109 12.81 10.94 -13.12
C ASP A 109 11.35 10.53 -13.36
N PHE A 110 10.44 11.44 -13.03
CA PHE A 110 9.00 11.27 -13.24
C PHE A 110 8.46 12.32 -14.20
N VAL A 111 7.61 11.88 -15.13
CA VAL A 111 6.96 12.73 -16.14
C VAL A 111 5.45 12.73 -15.95
N SER A 112 4.83 13.91 -16.09
CA SER A 112 3.38 14.05 -16.08
C SER A 112 2.76 13.42 -17.32
N VAL A 113 1.73 12.60 -17.11
CA VAL A 113 0.92 11.98 -18.15
C VAL A 113 -0.56 12.35 -18.06
N TYR A 114 -0.95 13.19 -17.10
CA TYR A 114 -2.34 13.62 -16.91
C TYR A 114 -2.96 14.13 -18.22
N LYS A 115 -2.29 15.06 -18.89
CA LYS A 115 -2.80 15.63 -20.16
C LYS A 115 -2.87 14.62 -21.30
N LYS A 116 -1.96 13.64 -21.33
CA LYS A 116 -2.00 12.56 -22.34
C LYS A 116 -3.19 11.62 -22.12
N LEU A 117 -3.55 11.36 -20.86
CA LEU A 117 -4.64 10.46 -20.48
C LEU A 117 -6.03 11.11 -20.55
N PHE A 118 -6.11 12.35 -20.08
CA PHE A 118 -7.38 13.03 -19.79
C PHE A 118 -7.58 14.32 -20.59
N GLY A 119 -6.57 14.78 -21.34
CA GLY A 119 -6.61 16.08 -22.01
C GLY A 119 -6.78 17.21 -20.99
N ASP A 120 -7.72 18.11 -21.25
CA ASP A 120 -8.09 19.19 -20.33
C ASP A 120 -9.33 18.82 -19.48
N GLN A 121 -9.76 17.55 -19.48
CA GLN A 121 -10.92 17.10 -18.72
C GLN A 121 -10.61 17.01 -17.23
N LYS A 122 -11.58 17.44 -16.41
CA LYS A 122 -11.57 17.16 -14.97
C LYS A 122 -12.15 15.77 -14.74
N ILE A 123 -11.43 14.98 -13.93
CA ILE A 123 -11.85 13.64 -13.56
C ILE A 123 -12.69 13.70 -12.28
N VAL A 124 -13.83 13.00 -12.30
CA VAL A 124 -14.67 12.78 -11.12
C VAL A 124 -14.19 11.48 -10.50
N LEU A 125 -13.64 11.56 -9.29
CA LEU A 125 -13.07 10.39 -8.61
C LEU A 125 -14.17 9.59 -7.91
N ASN A 126 -15.26 10.25 -7.51
CA ASN A 126 -16.33 9.70 -6.68
C ASN A 126 -15.79 9.05 -5.39
N TYR A 127 -14.69 9.59 -4.86
CA TYR A 127 -14.00 9.09 -3.68
C TYR A 127 -14.80 9.35 -2.42
N SER A 128 -14.88 8.36 -1.53
CA SER A 128 -15.46 8.49 -0.19
C SER A 128 -14.60 7.72 0.80
N GLY A 129 -14.06 8.41 1.78
CA GLY A 129 -13.06 7.85 2.71
C GLY A 129 -12.38 8.94 3.54
N ILE A 130 -11.32 8.57 4.25
CA ILE A 130 -10.53 9.48 5.07
C ILE A 130 -9.12 9.59 4.47
N LEU A 131 -8.76 10.78 4.01
CA LEU A 131 -7.38 11.09 3.63
C LEU A 131 -6.54 11.30 4.89
N VAL A 132 -5.33 10.73 4.90
CA VAL A 132 -4.38 10.86 6.01
C VAL A 132 -3.18 11.66 5.52
N VAL A 133 -3.07 12.90 5.99
CA VAL A 133 -1.99 13.83 5.61
C VAL A 133 -1.04 14.00 6.80
N PRO A 134 0.23 13.55 6.71
CA PRO A 134 1.22 13.83 7.74
C PRO A 134 1.65 15.31 7.62
N THR A 135 1.41 16.08 8.68
CA THR A 135 1.71 17.53 8.70
C THR A 135 2.90 17.87 9.59
N GLY A 136 3.28 16.96 10.49
CA GLY A 136 4.44 17.08 11.39
C GLY A 136 5.69 16.35 10.88
N LYS A 137 6.77 16.39 11.66
CA LYS A 137 8.02 15.70 11.31
C LYS A 137 7.88 14.18 11.39
N LEU A 138 8.62 13.48 10.53
CA LEU A 138 8.82 12.03 10.64
C LEU A 138 9.52 11.70 11.96
N ILE A 139 8.95 10.76 12.72
CA ILE A 139 9.48 10.23 13.97
C ILE A 139 10.15 8.88 13.72
N GLU A 140 9.45 8.00 13.02
CA GLU A 140 9.88 6.62 12.76
C GLU A 140 9.48 6.23 11.34
N ALA A 141 10.47 5.85 10.54
CA ALA A 141 10.20 5.29 9.22
C ALA A 141 9.72 3.85 9.38
N ALA A 142 8.65 3.49 8.69
CA ALA A 142 8.28 2.10 8.55
C ALA A 142 8.88 1.53 7.27
N ASP A 143 9.37 0.31 7.38
CA ASP A 143 9.85 -0.44 6.22
C ASP A 143 8.67 -0.95 5.36
N PHE A 144 7.43 -0.91 5.84
CA PHE A 144 6.27 -1.49 5.15
C PHE A 144 5.13 -0.49 4.91
N GLY A 145 4.78 -0.31 3.64
CA GLY A 145 3.59 0.47 3.23
C GLY A 145 3.67 1.95 3.62
N TYR A 146 2.56 2.45 4.17
CA TYR A 146 2.42 3.83 4.68
C TYR A 146 2.48 3.92 6.22
N SER A 147 3.14 2.95 6.87
CA SER A 147 3.12 2.82 8.33
C SER A 147 4.05 3.80 9.08
N SER A 148 4.65 4.76 8.39
CA SER A 148 5.57 5.74 8.98
C SER A 148 4.88 6.67 9.98
N LEU A 149 5.53 6.89 11.12
CA LEU A 149 5.00 7.65 12.25
C LEU A 149 5.48 9.10 12.21
N HIS A 150 4.57 10.05 12.42
CA HIS A 150 4.81 11.49 12.35
C HIS A 150 4.29 12.18 13.62
N GLU A 151 4.77 13.39 13.89
CA GLU A 151 4.36 14.19 15.06
C GLU A 151 2.88 14.61 14.99
N GLN A 152 2.39 14.95 13.79
CA GLN A 152 1.08 15.53 13.57
C GLN A 152 0.49 15.05 12.24
N TYR A 153 -0.84 14.98 12.21
CA TYR A 153 -1.63 14.52 11.08
C TYR A 153 -2.86 15.41 10.90
N GLN A 154 -3.28 15.62 9.67
CA GLN A 154 -4.60 16.13 9.32
C GLN A 154 -5.41 15.00 8.70
N LEU A 155 -6.57 14.71 9.27
CA LEU A 155 -7.55 13.78 8.72
C LEU A 155 -8.62 14.54 7.96
N VAL A 156 -8.86 14.19 6.71
CA VAL A 156 -9.88 14.80 5.86
C VAL A 156 -10.89 13.74 5.43
N THR A 157 -12.11 13.78 5.99
CA THR A 157 -13.21 12.93 5.53
C THR A 157 -13.77 13.51 4.24
N ILE A 158 -13.81 12.68 3.21
CA ILE A 158 -14.37 12.97 1.89
C ILE A 158 -15.65 12.13 1.71
N ASN A 159 -16.69 12.74 1.17
CA ASN A 159 -17.90 12.07 0.69
C ASN A 159 -18.17 12.51 -0.74
N LYS A 160 -18.04 11.58 -1.70
CA LYS A 160 -18.17 11.83 -3.14
C LYS A 160 -17.42 13.09 -3.58
N ASP A 161 -16.11 13.06 -3.40
CA ASP A 161 -15.15 14.14 -3.71
C ASP A 161 -15.33 15.43 -2.89
N THR A 162 -16.31 15.51 -2.00
CA THR A 162 -16.55 16.69 -1.17
C THR A 162 -15.97 16.51 0.23
N VAL A 163 -15.19 17.47 0.70
CA VAL A 163 -14.72 17.54 2.09
C VAL A 163 -15.92 17.78 3.00
N VAL A 164 -16.15 16.87 3.93
CA VAL A 164 -17.26 16.97 4.91
C VAL A 164 -16.79 17.15 6.34
N ARG A 165 -15.54 16.80 6.65
CA ARG A 165 -14.97 16.93 7.99
C ARG A 165 -13.45 16.95 7.95
N GLU A 166 -12.85 17.81 8.75
CA GLU A 166 -11.40 17.87 8.93
C GLU A 166 -11.07 17.81 10.42
N LYS A 167 -9.92 17.21 10.75
CA LYS A 167 -9.39 17.21 12.12
C LYS A 167 -7.89 17.05 12.15
N ASP A 168 -7.23 17.94 12.89
CA ASP A 168 -5.82 17.77 13.24
C ASP A 168 -5.68 16.85 14.46
N LEU A 169 -4.73 15.93 14.38
CA LEU A 169 -4.37 14.99 15.43
C LEU A 169 -2.87 15.05 15.71
N ASN A 170 -2.50 14.91 16.98
CA ASN A 170 -1.14 14.52 17.33
C ASN A 170 -0.95 13.01 17.11
N LYS A 171 0.30 12.56 17.17
CA LYS A 171 0.70 11.16 17.09
C LYS A 171 -0.15 10.21 17.95
N ASP A 172 -0.38 10.52 19.22
CA ASP A 172 -1.07 9.61 20.15
C ASP A 172 -2.55 9.49 19.82
N ASP A 173 -3.19 10.58 19.40
CA ASP A 173 -4.59 10.57 18.97
C ASP A 173 -4.77 9.93 17.58
N PHE A 174 -3.77 10.05 16.70
CA PHE A 174 -3.74 9.32 15.43
C PHE A 174 -3.67 7.81 15.64
N ILE A 175 -2.83 7.32 16.56
CA ILE A 175 -2.76 5.90 16.91
C ILE A 175 -4.12 5.40 17.41
N LYS A 176 -4.77 6.13 18.34
CA LYS A 176 -6.12 5.79 18.82
C LYS A 176 -7.13 5.76 17.68
N PHE A 177 -7.04 6.70 16.74
CA PHE A 177 -7.86 6.72 15.54
C PHE A 177 -7.66 5.45 14.69
N LYS A 178 -6.42 5.03 14.40
CA LYS A 178 -6.14 3.81 13.63
C LYS A 178 -6.71 2.56 14.30
N PHE A 179 -6.60 2.43 15.63
CA PHE A 179 -7.25 1.32 16.35
C PHE A 179 -8.78 1.35 16.25
N ARG A 180 -9.40 2.53 16.36
CA ARG A 180 -10.87 2.66 16.19
C ARG A 180 -11.29 2.31 14.77
N GLN A 181 -10.56 2.80 13.76
CA GLN A 181 -10.81 2.51 12.35
C GLN A 181 -10.72 1.02 12.08
N PHE A 182 -9.64 0.36 12.53
CA PHE A 182 -9.46 -1.06 12.34
C PHE A 182 -10.53 -1.90 13.06
N ALA A 183 -10.95 -1.50 14.26
CA ALA A 183 -12.05 -2.16 14.96
C ALA A 183 -13.39 -2.10 14.21
N GLN A 184 -13.63 -1.05 13.40
CA GLN A 184 -14.79 -1.00 12.51
C GLN A 184 -14.55 -1.77 11.21
N TYR A 185 -13.34 -1.73 10.67
CA TYR A 185 -12.94 -2.52 9.50
C TYR A 185 -13.19 -4.02 9.72
N LYS A 186 -12.86 -4.56 10.90
CA LYS A 186 -13.14 -5.96 11.26
C LYS A 186 -14.61 -6.40 11.09
N LYS A 187 -15.55 -5.46 10.99
CA LYS A 187 -16.99 -5.73 10.86
C LYS A 187 -17.47 -5.72 9.41
N THR A 188 -16.63 -5.33 8.45
CA THR A 188 -17.00 -5.21 7.04
C THR A 188 -17.01 -6.58 6.34
N GLU A 189 -17.69 -6.67 5.20
CA GLU A 189 -17.58 -7.85 4.33
C GLU A 189 -16.20 -7.94 3.66
N GLU A 190 -15.53 -6.81 3.46
CA GLU A 190 -14.17 -6.75 2.93
C GLU A 190 -13.19 -7.48 3.83
N TYR A 191 -13.21 -7.19 5.14
CA TYR A 191 -12.39 -7.89 6.11
C TYR A 191 -12.66 -9.40 6.11
N LYS A 192 -13.92 -9.82 6.04
CA LYS A 192 -14.27 -11.25 6.00
C LYS A 192 -13.72 -11.93 4.75
N THR A 193 -13.75 -11.22 3.62
CA THR A 193 -13.26 -11.69 2.33
C THR A 193 -11.73 -11.83 2.37
N GLU A 194 -11.02 -10.79 2.78
CA GLU A 194 -9.55 -10.80 2.90
C GLU A 194 -9.08 -11.82 3.95
N PHE A 195 -9.77 -11.96 5.09
CA PHE A 195 -9.46 -12.98 6.08
C PHE A 195 -9.57 -14.39 5.49
N LYS A 196 -10.64 -14.68 4.74
CA LYS A 196 -10.84 -15.99 4.10
C LYS A 196 -9.76 -16.25 3.05
N LYS A 197 -9.45 -15.25 2.23
CA LYS A 197 -8.39 -15.31 1.21
C LYS A 197 -7.03 -15.59 1.82
N TYR A 198 -6.68 -14.90 2.91
CA TYR A 198 -5.44 -15.12 3.64
C TYR A 198 -5.29 -16.58 4.11
N ILE A 199 -6.35 -17.16 4.68
CA ILE A 199 -6.35 -18.57 5.10
C ILE A 199 -6.20 -19.52 3.90
N GLN A 200 -6.86 -19.22 2.79
CA GLN A 200 -6.73 -20.01 1.57
C GLN A 200 -5.30 -19.96 1.02
N ASP A 201 -4.71 -18.76 0.90
CA ASP A 201 -3.34 -18.55 0.43
C ASP A 201 -2.33 -19.27 1.35
N TRP A 202 -2.58 -19.29 2.65
CA TRP A 202 -1.77 -20.05 3.61
C TRP A 202 -1.84 -21.57 3.36
N GLU A 203 -3.02 -22.14 3.12
CA GLU A 203 -3.18 -23.57 2.81
C GLU A 203 -2.55 -23.94 1.45
N GLU A 204 -2.69 -23.07 0.45
CA GLU A 204 -2.06 -23.24 -0.86
C GLU A 204 -0.53 -23.19 -0.76
N SER A 205 0.00 -22.22 0.00
CA SER A 205 1.43 -22.08 0.29
C SER A 205 1.97 -23.32 1.01
N LYS A 206 1.26 -23.81 2.03
CA LYS A 206 1.58 -25.05 2.74
C LYS A 206 1.66 -26.24 1.80
N LYS A 207 0.66 -26.44 0.94
CA LYS A 207 0.61 -27.53 -0.04
C LYS A 207 1.76 -27.44 -1.04
N SER A 208 2.05 -26.24 -1.54
CA SER A 208 3.13 -25.97 -2.48
C SER A 208 4.50 -26.22 -1.85
N GLU A 209 4.80 -25.57 -0.72
CA GLU A 209 6.11 -25.64 -0.05
C GLU A 209 6.41 -27.04 0.49
N LEU A 210 5.41 -27.79 0.96
CA LEU A 210 5.57 -29.18 1.42
C LEU A 210 5.50 -30.23 0.31
N SER A 211 5.33 -29.81 -0.95
CA SER A 211 5.27 -30.74 -2.09
C SER A 211 6.58 -31.51 -2.26
N LYS A 212 6.51 -32.70 -2.87
CA LYS A 212 7.70 -33.50 -3.19
C LYS A 212 8.69 -32.74 -4.06
N GLU A 213 8.18 -31.91 -4.96
CA GLU A 213 9.00 -31.12 -5.89
C GLU A 213 9.85 -30.09 -5.15
N ASN A 214 9.23 -29.30 -4.27
CA ASN A 214 9.91 -28.25 -3.51
C ASN A 214 10.80 -28.83 -2.40
N THR A 215 10.45 -30.00 -1.86
CA THR A 215 11.23 -30.65 -0.79
C THR A 215 12.33 -31.60 -1.30
N ARG A 216 12.43 -31.90 -2.60
CA ARG A 216 13.34 -32.93 -3.13
C ARG A 216 14.83 -32.70 -2.84
N ARG A 217 15.25 -31.44 -2.67
CA ARG A 217 16.65 -31.06 -2.38
C ARG A 217 16.87 -30.70 -0.91
N MET A 218 15.84 -30.75 -0.09
CA MET A 218 15.91 -30.40 1.33
C MET A 218 16.36 -31.61 2.15
N SER A 219 17.15 -31.36 3.19
CA SER A 219 17.48 -32.35 4.20
C SER A 219 16.26 -32.72 5.05
N LYS A 220 16.30 -33.89 5.70
CA LYS A 220 15.25 -34.31 6.64
C LYS A 220 14.98 -33.29 7.75
N LYS A 221 16.03 -32.58 8.20
CA LYS A 221 15.93 -31.55 9.24
C LYS A 221 15.17 -30.31 8.73
N GLU A 222 15.45 -29.87 7.51
CA GLU A 222 14.77 -28.73 6.89
C GLU A 222 13.30 -29.05 6.62
N ILE A 223 13.00 -30.26 6.12
CA ILE A 223 11.62 -30.71 5.93
C ILE A 223 10.86 -30.77 7.26
N ALA A 224 11.50 -31.25 8.33
CA ALA A 224 10.88 -31.28 9.66
C ALA A 224 10.61 -29.87 10.20
N ALA A 225 11.54 -28.92 10.02
CA ALA A 225 11.34 -27.53 10.40
C ALA A 225 10.21 -26.86 9.58
N LEU A 226 10.14 -27.12 8.28
CA LEU A 226 9.08 -26.61 7.41
C LEU A 226 7.71 -27.17 7.80
N LYS A 227 7.61 -28.48 8.09
CA LYS A 227 6.39 -29.09 8.62
C LYS A 227 5.96 -28.46 9.94
N LYS A 228 6.92 -28.15 10.81
CA LYS A 228 6.65 -27.47 12.09
C LYS A 228 6.11 -26.05 11.87
N LYS A 229 6.62 -25.30 10.88
CA LYS A 229 6.10 -23.97 10.49
C LYS A 229 4.61 -24.02 10.12
N TYR A 230 4.19 -25.10 9.44
CA TYR A 230 2.81 -25.31 8.98
C TYR A 230 1.96 -26.22 9.89
N GLU A 231 2.45 -26.51 11.10
CA GLU A 231 1.77 -27.41 12.03
C GLU A 231 0.45 -26.82 12.52
N GLN A 232 0.40 -25.50 12.66
CA GLN A 232 -0.80 -24.75 13.05
C GLN A 232 -1.04 -23.60 12.07
N PRO A 233 -2.30 -23.31 11.74
CA PRO A 233 -2.63 -22.10 10.98
C PRO A 233 -2.25 -20.84 11.78
N PRO A 234 -2.05 -19.69 11.10
CA PRO A 234 -1.83 -18.42 11.77
C PRO A 234 -3.03 -18.08 12.66
N THR A 235 -2.75 -17.50 13.83
CA THR A 235 -3.81 -17.08 14.76
C THR A 235 -4.55 -15.86 14.22
N GLU A 236 -5.79 -15.65 14.67
CA GLU A 236 -6.54 -14.45 14.31
C GLU A 236 -5.77 -13.16 14.68
N ASP A 237 -5.11 -13.13 15.84
CA ASP A 237 -4.30 -11.99 16.27
C ASP A 237 -3.13 -11.71 15.32
N TYR A 238 -2.49 -12.76 14.80
CA TYR A 238 -1.42 -12.59 13.83
C TYR A 238 -1.95 -11.99 12.52
N ILE A 239 -3.06 -12.51 12.01
CA ILE A 239 -3.71 -12.01 10.79
C ILE A 239 -4.19 -10.57 10.99
N ASN A 240 -4.79 -10.27 12.15
CA ASN A 240 -5.22 -8.93 12.51
C ASN A 240 -4.04 -7.97 12.59
N GLY A 241 -2.90 -8.39 13.17
CA GLY A 241 -1.68 -7.60 13.20
C GLY A 241 -1.16 -7.29 11.80
N TYR A 242 -1.16 -8.29 10.92
CA TYR A 242 -0.80 -8.12 9.51
C TYR A 242 -1.73 -7.10 8.82
N PHE A 243 -3.05 -7.32 8.83
CA PHE A 243 -4.02 -6.39 8.24
C PHE A 243 -3.94 -4.99 8.83
N PHE A 244 -3.70 -4.84 10.13
CA PHE A 244 -3.53 -3.52 10.75
C PHE A 244 -2.35 -2.73 10.16
N THR A 245 -1.28 -3.44 9.76
CA THR A 245 -0.07 -2.83 9.20
C THR A 245 -0.09 -2.65 7.69
N VAL A 246 -0.77 -3.56 6.97
CA VAL A 246 -0.71 -3.60 5.50
C VAL A 246 -1.94 -3.01 4.84
N ASP A 247 -3.11 -3.17 5.46
CA ASP A 247 -4.35 -2.68 4.90
C ASP A 247 -4.49 -1.18 5.19
N ASN A 248 -5.05 -0.48 4.21
CA ASN A 248 -5.44 0.91 4.37
C ASN A 248 -6.95 1.04 4.25
N PRO A 249 -7.71 0.79 5.34
CA PRO A 249 -9.17 0.82 5.31
C PRO A 249 -9.70 2.26 5.35
N ASP A 250 -9.22 3.12 4.46
CA ASP A 250 -9.55 4.54 4.38
C ASP A 250 -11.04 4.78 4.07
N PHE A 251 -11.69 3.86 3.37
CA PHE A 251 -13.14 3.81 3.15
C PHE A 251 -13.96 3.60 4.45
N VAL A 252 -13.34 3.12 5.53
CA VAL A 252 -14.00 2.95 6.83
C VAL A 252 -14.01 4.28 7.57
N ILE A 253 -15.10 5.01 7.41
CA ILE A 253 -15.32 6.29 8.10
C ILE A 253 -15.68 6.02 9.57
N VAL A 254 -14.87 6.57 10.47
CA VAL A 254 -15.12 6.53 11.92
C VAL A 254 -15.21 7.92 12.50
N ASP A 255 -15.89 8.05 13.64
CA ASP A 255 -15.91 9.32 14.36
C ASP A 255 -14.58 9.58 15.07
N TYR A 256 -14.12 10.82 14.98
CA TYR A 256 -12.88 11.28 15.57
C TYR A 256 -12.99 12.64 16.23
#